data_AF-A0A0S7WPV6-F1
#
_entry.id   AF-A0A0S7WPV6-F1
#
_cell.length_a   1.000
_cell.length_b   1.000
_cell.length_c   1.000
_cell.angle_alpha   90.00
_cell.angle_beta   90.00
_cell.angle_gamma   90.00
#
_symmetry.space_group_name_H-M   'P 1'
#
loop_
_entity.id
_entity.type
_entity.pdbx_description
1 polymer ?
#
loop_
_entity_poly.entity_id
_entity_poly.type
_entity_poly.pdbx_seq_one_letter_code
_entity_poly.pdbx_strand_id
1 'polypeptide(L)'
;MSTVEVKSPKIIASAAIRGAHAIVKQAEEKVEALVKEKGKDCPIEFPNTGYYLPVIYSMLGIPVKTAGDFEAVLTECRNLLPELVADELWLPYLGPTLDAGMATLFAEEIIEACNYVIGPNPVDGIWLGAADDVILRERGIQFVDGTAPGFAAIVGAAPDVETAVKIVRELQEKSIYVFMAAHSRGTTLAEQLVEGGVELGWDTRLVPFGHEITAAVYAGGFAVRAALTFGNVQPGDFRRNLLYNKNRVFAFVIALGEVTDEWYATAAGAINFGFPTIADTDIPQILPTGVCTYEHVVSNVPHDEIVQRAIEVRGLKIKISEVPVPVPYGPAFEGERVRKEDMFCEMGGRGSDAFEFLTTRPLDAVEDGKIEVIGPEIDEVKEGGAVPMGVWVEVAGRKMQPDFEPVIERQIHLFFNEAHGIFHMGQRDICWIRYSKDGAAAGLKFHHLGDILHAKFHDEYSAIIDK
;
A
#
# COMPACT_ATOMS: atom_id res chain seq x y z
N MET A 1 21.39 27.69 -15.80
CA MET A 1 21.01 26.32 -16.20
C MET A 1 22.19 25.43 -15.88
N SER A 2 22.19 24.83 -14.69
CA SER A 2 23.13 23.77 -14.35
C SER A 2 22.78 22.56 -15.22
N THR A 3 23.71 22.14 -16.06
CA THR A 3 23.64 20.87 -16.78
C THR A 3 23.72 19.76 -15.74
N VAL A 4 22.59 19.14 -15.42
CA VAL A 4 22.57 17.89 -14.64
C VAL A 4 23.32 16.86 -15.47
N GLU A 5 24.43 16.36 -14.94
CA GLU A 5 25.25 15.34 -15.57
C GLU A 5 24.46 14.02 -15.53
N VAL A 6 23.73 13.70 -16.61
CA VAL A 6 22.89 12.50 -16.66
C VAL A 6 23.80 11.27 -16.66
N LYS A 7 23.92 10.62 -15.50
CA LYS A 7 24.60 9.32 -15.35
C LYS A 7 23.97 8.32 -16.34
N SER A 8 24.81 7.61 -17.08
CA SER A 8 24.37 6.74 -18.17
C SER A 8 23.43 5.62 -17.70
N PRO A 9 22.27 5.39 -18.37
CA PRO A 9 21.39 4.24 -18.11
C PRO A 9 22.08 2.88 -18.24
N LYS A 10 23.25 2.81 -18.91
CA LYS A 10 24.09 1.60 -18.97
C LYS A 10 24.41 1.07 -17.58
N ILE A 11 24.63 1.94 -16.60
CA ILE A 11 24.98 1.54 -15.23
C ILE A 11 23.84 0.74 -14.60
N ILE A 12 22.58 1.22 -14.73
CA ILE A 12 21.40 0.50 -14.21
C ILE A 12 21.26 -0.84 -14.91
N ALA A 13 21.30 -0.86 -16.24
CA ALA A 13 21.12 -2.09 -16.99
C ALA A 13 22.21 -3.13 -16.66
N SER A 14 23.47 -2.72 -16.56
CA SER A 14 24.56 -3.60 -16.17
C SER A 14 24.40 -4.11 -14.73
N ALA A 15 23.97 -3.26 -13.80
CA ALA A 15 23.72 -3.65 -12.41
C ALA A 15 22.55 -4.62 -12.29
N ALA A 16 21.42 -4.33 -12.95
CA ALA A 16 20.25 -5.19 -12.97
C ALA A 16 20.56 -6.57 -13.55
N ILE A 17 21.35 -6.65 -14.64
CA ILE A 17 21.75 -7.92 -15.22
C ILE A 17 22.66 -8.70 -14.25
N ARG A 18 23.64 -8.06 -13.61
CA ARG A 18 24.48 -8.73 -12.60
C ARG A 18 23.67 -9.24 -11.41
N GLY A 19 22.74 -8.43 -10.90
CA GLY A 19 21.85 -8.82 -9.82
C GLY A 19 20.93 -9.98 -10.21
N ALA A 20 20.40 -9.98 -11.44
CA ALA A 20 19.59 -11.09 -11.94
C ALA A 20 20.37 -12.41 -11.99
N HIS A 21 21.63 -12.39 -12.46
CA HIS A 21 22.51 -13.57 -12.40
C HIS A 21 22.73 -14.04 -10.97
N ALA A 22 22.94 -13.12 -10.01
CA ALA A 22 23.15 -13.46 -8.61
C ALA A 22 21.91 -14.12 -7.98
N ILE A 23 20.72 -13.54 -8.18
CA ILE A 23 19.46 -14.04 -7.61
C ILE A 23 19.05 -15.37 -8.26
N VAL A 24 19.18 -15.52 -9.57
CA VAL A 24 18.88 -16.79 -10.26
C VAL A 24 19.80 -17.90 -9.74
N LYS A 25 21.10 -17.61 -9.59
CA LYS A 25 22.04 -18.57 -9.00
C LYS A 25 21.66 -18.93 -7.55
N GLN A 26 21.27 -17.96 -6.74
CA GLN A 26 20.79 -18.20 -5.38
C GLN A 26 19.54 -19.11 -5.38
N ALA A 27 18.61 -18.91 -6.32
CA ALA A 27 17.44 -19.76 -6.47
C ALA A 27 17.83 -21.20 -6.85
N GLU A 28 18.77 -21.39 -7.78
CA GLU A 28 19.30 -22.70 -8.14
C GLU A 28 19.89 -23.43 -6.92
N GLU A 29 20.78 -22.77 -6.17
CA GLU A 29 21.41 -23.33 -4.97
C GLU A 29 20.37 -23.72 -3.90
N LYS A 30 19.29 -22.93 -3.77
CA LYS A 30 18.23 -23.16 -2.80
C LYS A 30 17.29 -24.30 -3.20
N VAL A 31 16.97 -24.42 -4.49
CA VAL A 31 16.22 -25.57 -5.03
C VAL A 31 17.04 -26.86 -4.89
N GLU A 32 18.35 -26.82 -5.15
CA GLU A 32 19.24 -27.95 -4.93
C GLU A 32 19.24 -28.40 -3.46
N ALA A 33 19.32 -27.45 -2.52
CA ALA A 33 19.25 -27.73 -1.09
C ALA A 33 17.90 -28.35 -0.69
N LEU A 34 16.79 -27.77 -1.17
CA LEU A 34 15.43 -28.29 -0.94
C LEU A 34 15.28 -29.73 -1.47
N VAL A 35 15.67 -29.99 -2.71
CA VAL A 35 15.58 -31.31 -3.33
C VAL A 35 16.47 -32.32 -2.61
N LYS A 36 17.65 -31.90 -2.13
CA LYS A 36 18.53 -32.76 -1.32
C LYS A 36 17.92 -33.13 0.03
N GLU A 37 17.22 -32.20 0.69
CA GLU A 37 16.65 -32.42 2.02
C GLU A 37 15.28 -33.13 1.98
N LYS A 38 14.39 -32.72 1.07
CA LYS A 38 12.99 -33.15 1.03
C LYS A 38 12.62 -34.01 -0.17
N GLY A 39 13.48 -34.08 -1.20
CA GLY A 39 13.21 -34.79 -2.45
C GLY A 39 12.41 -33.98 -3.47
N LYS A 40 12.36 -34.46 -4.71
CA LYS A 40 11.68 -33.79 -5.84
C LYS A 40 10.15 -33.77 -5.70
N ASP A 41 9.58 -34.77 -5.04
CA ASP A 41 8.14 -34.90 -4.85
C ASP A 41 7.62 -34.06 -3.66
N CYS A 42 8.48 -33.28 -2.99
CA CYS A 42 8.07 -32.41 -1.91
C CYS A 42 7.04 -31.40 -2.42
N PRO A 43 5.86 -31.27 -1.79
CA PRO A 43 4.86 -30.31 -2.20
C PRO A 43 5.35 -28.88 -1.94
N ILE A 44 4.97 -27.98 -2.85
CA ILE A 44 5.26 -26.54 -2.79
C ILE A 44 3.93 -25.79 -2.85
N GLU A 45 3.69 -24.96 -1.85
CA GLU A 45 2.45 -24.20 -1.72
C GLU A 45 2.70 -22.91 -0.93
N PHE A 46 2.14 -21.80 -1.41
CA PHE A 46 1.99 -20.60 -0.58
C PHE A 46 0.72 -20.71 0.28
N PRO A 47 0.67 -20.02 1.43
CA PRO A 47 -0.46 -20.14 2.35
C PRO A 47 -1.80 -19.79 1.69
N ASN A 48 -2.74 -20.75 1.69
CA ASN A 48 -4.15 -20.57 1.32
C ASN A 48 -4.36 -19.86 -0.04
N THR A 49 -3.65 -20.30 -1.10
CA THR A 49 -3.84 -19.75 -2.45
C THR A 49 -4.19 -20.80 -3.51
N GLY A 50 -5.18 -20.48 -4.35
CA GLY A 50 -5.53 -21.26 -5.54
C GLY A 50 -4.65 -20.97 -6.75
N TYR A 51 -3.69 -20.05 -6.63
CA TYR A 51 -2.87 -19.54 -7.74
C TYR A 51 -1.42 -20.08 -7.73
N TYR A 52 -1.14 -21.15 -6.98
CA TYR A 52 0.19 -21.76 -6.87
C TYR A 52 1.25 -20.73 -6.45
N LEU A 53 2.29 -20.53 -7.28
CA LEU A 53 3.23 -19.43 -7.22
C LEU A 53 2.76 -18.33 -8.20
N PRO A 54 2.12 -17.25 -7.72
CA PRO A 54 1.29 -16.41 -8.57
C PRO A 54 2.01 -15.68 -9.70
N VAL A 55 3.25 -15.23 -9.51
CA VAL A 55 4.01 -14.52 -10.56
C VAL A 55 4.37 -15.49 -11.67
N ILE A 56 4.96 -16.64 -11.34
CA ILE A 56 5.29 -17.72 -12.27
C ILE A 56 4.02 -18.24 -12.97
N TYR A 57 2.97 -18.54 -12.21
CA TYR A 57 1.72 -19.07 -12.75
C TYR A 57 1.05 -18.06 -13.68
N SER A 58 1.03 -16.77 -13.32
CA SER A 58 0.43 -15.77 -14.17
C SER A 58 1.23 -15.52 -15.46
N MET A 59 2.56 -15.49 -15.40
CA MET A 59 3.38 -15.10 -16.55
C MET A 59 3.67 -16.29 -17.47
N LEU A 60 3.96 -17.45 -16.91
CA LEU A 60 4.36 -18.65 -17.67
C LEU A 60 3.23 -19.67 -17.81
N GLY A 61 2.17 -19.58 -17.00
CA GLY A 61 1.10 -20.58 -16.97
C GLY A 61 1.51 -21.92 -16.33
N ILE A 62 2.67 -21.97 -15.66
CA ILE A 62 3.22 -23.18 -15.05
C ILE A 62 2.66 -23.32 -13.62
N PRO A 63 1.84 -24.33 -13.31
CA PRO A 63 1.35 -24.58 -11.96
C PRO A 63 2.41 -25.38 -11.18
N VAL A 64 3.30 -24.69 -10.48
CA VAL A 64 4.31 -25.31 -9.61
C VAL A 64 3.60 -25.97 -8.43
N LYS A 65 3.72 -27.30 -8.31
CA LYS A 65 3.10 -28.10 -7.23
C LYS A 65 4.14 -28.83 -6.38
N THR A 66 5.28 -29.13 -6.97
CA THR A 66 6.35 -29.91 -6.35
C THR A 66 7.71 -29.27 -6.57
N ALA A 67 8.69 -29.63 -5.74
CA ALA A 67 10.07 -29.15 -5.90
C ALA A 67 10.67 -29.53 -7.27
N GLY A 68 10.23 -30.62 -7.89
CA GLY A 68 10.64 -31.02 -9.24
C GLY A 68 10.17 -30.06 -10.35
N ASP A 69 9.07 -29.34 -10.14
CA ASP A 69 8.51 -28.41 -11.14
C ASP A 69 9.37 -27.14 -11.28
N PHE A 70 10.23 -26.84 -10.29
CA PHE A 70 11.13 -25.69 -10.34
C PHE A 70 12.14 -25.77 -11.49
N GLU A 71 12.53 -26.96 -11.96
CA GLU A 71 13.49 -27.08 -13.07
C GLU A 71 12.95 -26.43 -14.35
N ALA A 72 11.64 -26.54 -14.61
CA ALA A 72 11.01 -25.91 -15.76
C ALA A 72 11.08 -24.38 -15.66
N VAL A 73 10.84 -23.83 -14.46
CA VAL A 73 10.91 -22.38 -14.21
C VAL A 73 12.34 -21.87 -14.29
N LEU A 74 13.31 -22.57 -13.69
CA LEU A 74 14.74 -22.22 -13.75
C LEU A 74 15.26 -22.25 -15.19
N THR A 75 14.78 -23.18 -16.02
CA THR A 75 15.08 -23.19 -17.46
C THR A 75 14.61 -21.90 -18.14
N GLU A 76 13.39 -21.44 -17.85
CA GLU A 76 12.90 -20.16 -18.39
C GLU A 76 13.69 -18.96 -17.85
N CYS A 77 14.10 -18.97 -16.57
CA CYS A 77 15.00 -17.94 -16.03
C CYS A 77 16.30 -17.87 -16.82
N ARG A 78 16.94 -19.02 -17.10
CA ARG A 78 18.18 -19.08 -17.91
C ARG A 78 17.99 -18.58 -19.33
N ASN A 79 16.82 -18.82 -19.94
CA ASN A 79 16.51 -18.32 -21.28
C ASN A 79 16.32 -16.80 -21.32
N LEU A 80 15.78 -16.22 -20.24
CA LEU A 80 15.55 -14.78 -20.11
C LEU A 80 16.79 -14.00 -19.64
N LEU A 81 17.75 -14.68 -19.01
CA LEU A 81 18.98 -14.04 -18.55
C LEU A 81 19.87 -13.61 -19.73
N PRO A 82 20.09 -12.31 -19.92
CA PRO A 82 21.01 -11.84 -20.95
C PRO A 82 22.46 -12.06 -20.52
N GLU A 83 23.36 -12.04 -21.51
CA GLU A 83 24.81 -12.00 -21.25
C GLU A 83 25.19 -10.75 -20.45
N LEU A 84 26.26 -10.87 -19.65
CA LEU A 84 26.82 -9.73 -18.94
C LEU A 84 27.25 -8.64 -19.94
N VAL A 85 26.93 -7.39 -19.62
CA VAL A 85 27.23 -6.25 -20.49
C VAL A 85 28.74 -6.06 -20.59
N ALA A 86 29.28 -6.12 -21.81
CA ALA A 86 30.70 -5.89 -22.06
C ALA A 86 31.12 -4.43 -21.76
N ASP A 87 32.37 -4.26 -21.34
CA ASP A 87 32.94 -2.95 -21.02
C ASP A 87 32.99 -2.03 -22.25
N GLU A 88 33.41 -2.57 -23.40
CA GLU A 88 33.68 -1.82 -24.64
C GLU A 88 32.46 -1.63 -25.56
N LEU A 89 31.44 -2.51 -25.50
CA LEU A 89 30.23 -2.37 -26.31
C LEU A 89 29.15 -1.53 -25.62
N TRP A 90 28.51 -0.65 -26.40
CA TRP A 90 27.42 0.22 -25.97
C TRP A 90 26.06 -0.42 -26.27
N LEU A 91 25.80 -1.59 -25.70
CA LEU A 91 24.50 -2.25 -25.79
C LEU A 91 24.09 -2.77 -24.43
N PRO A 92 23.42 -1.94 -23.62
CA PRO A 92 22.19 -2.47 -23.06
C PRO A 92 21.00 -1.60 -23.44
N TYR A 93 20.02 -2.26 -24.07
CA TYR A 93 18.69 -1.71 -24.29
C TYR A 93 17.80 -2.05 -23.09
N LEU A 94 16.70 -1.31 -22.99
CA LEU A 94 15.69 -1.56 -21.97
C LEU A 94 15.17 -3.01 -22.03
N GLY A 95 15.01 -3.60 -23.23
CA GLY A 95 14.53 -4.99 -23.42
C GLY A 95 15.29 -6.04 -22.60
N PRO A 96 16.59 -6.28 -22.84
CA PRO A 96 17.37 -7.24 -22.04
C PRO A 96 17.36 -6.97 -20.53
N THR A 97 17.27 -5.69 -20.13
CA THR A 97 17.16 -5.32 -18.71
C THR A 97 15.82 -5.78 -18.12
N LEU A 98 14.74 -5.65 -18.89
CA LEU A 98 13.42 -6.11 -18.50
C LEU A 98 13.31 -7.63 -18.48
N ASP A 99 13.93 -8.33 -19.44
CA ASP A 99 13.98 -9.80 -19.44
C ASP A 99 14.72 -10.31 -18.20
N ALA A 100 15.88 -9.70 -17.88
CA ALA A 100 16.61 -9.98 -16.64
C ALA A 100 15.75 -9.72 -15.39
N GLY A 101 15.02 -8.60 -15.37
CA GLY A 101 14.12 -8.27 -14.27
C GLY A 101 12.98 -9.28 -14.09
N MET A 102 12.44 -9.85 -15.17
CA MET A 102 11.41 -10.89 -15.08
C MET A 102 11.99 -12.21 -14.56
N ALA A 103 13.19 -12.59 -15.03
CA ALA A 103 13.91 -13.75 -14.49
C ALA A 103 14.19 -13.60 -12.98
N THR A 104 14.54 -12.39 -12.53
CA THR A 104 14.69 -12.06 -11.11
C THR A 104 13.41 -12.36 -10.34
N LEU A 105 12.26 -11.84 -10.76
CA LEU A 105 11.00 -12.06 -10.02
C LEU A 105 10.62 -13.55 -9.92
N PHE A 106 10.87 -14.34 -10.98
CA PHE A 106 10.66 -15.79 -10.91
C PHE A 106 11.61 -16.44 -9.91
N ALA A 107 12.88 -16.05 -9.91
CA ALA A 107 13.87 -16.58 -8.97
C ALA A 107 13.57 -16.17 -7.52
N GLU A 108 13.11 -14.95 -7.27
CA GLU A 108 12.65 -14.50 -5.95
C GLU A 108 11.46 -15.32 -5.46
N GLU A 109 10.46 -15.56 -6.32
CA GLU A 109 9.29 -16.36 -5.96
C GLU A 109 9.68 -17.82 -5.64
N ILE A 110 10.68 -18.38 -6.33
CA ILE A 110 11.26 -19.69 -6.01
C ILE A 110 11.96 -19.67 -4.64
N ILE A 111 12.79 -18.65 -4.37
CA ILE A 111 13.52 -18.52 -3.10
C ILE A 111 12.54 -18.43 -1.93
N GLU A 112 11.51 -17.60 -2.07
CA GLU A 112 10.46 -17.43 -1.07
C GLU A 112 9.61 -18.70 -0.90
N ALA A 113 9.26 -19.40 -1.97
CA ALA A 113 8.59 -20.70 -1.86
C ALA A 113 9.44 -21.74 -1.12
N CYS A 114 10.77 -21.75 -1.35
CA CYS A 114 11.69 -22.60 -0.61
C CYS A 114 11.78 -22.22 0.89
N ASN A 115 11.73 -20.92 1.21
CA ASN A 115 11.73 -20.42 2.60
C ASN A 115 10.58 -21.01 3.42
N TYR A 116 9.37 -21.14 2.85
CA TYR A 116 8.25 -21.77 3.55
C TYR A 116 8.46 -23.24 3.91
N VAL A 117 9.36 -23.95 3.21
CA VAL A 117 9.55 -25.39 3.37
C VAL A 117 10.80 -25.74 4.18
N ILE A 118 11.94 -25.13 3.85
CA ILE A 118 13.25 -25.41 4.49
C ILE A 118 13.76 -24.26 5.36
N GLY A 119 13.07 -23.12 5.37
CA GLY A 119 13.39 -21.97 6.20
C GLY A 119 14.42 -20.99 5.59
N PRO A 120 14.57 -19.81 6.22
CA PRO A 120 13.80 -19.31 7.36
C PRO A 120 12.33 -19.05 6.99
N ASN A 121 11.40 -19.26 7.92
CA ASN A 121 9.97 -19.02 7.66
C ASN A 121 9.75 -17.52 7.39
N PRO A 122 9.16 -17.13 6.23
CA PRO A 122 8.90 -15.72 5.92
C PRO A 122 7.92 -15.05 6.88
N VAL A 123 7.10 -15.83 7.59
CA VAL A 123 6.15 -15.34 8.60
C VAL A 123 6.76 -15.49 9.98
N ASP A 124 7.32 -14.38 10.50
CA ASP A 124 7.93 -14.32 11.83
C ASP A 124 7.82 -12.92 12.43
N GLY A 125 7.36 -12.83 13.68
CA GLY A 125 7.19 -11.57 14.40
C GLY A 125 6.30 -10.57 13.66
N ILE A 126 6.90 -9.49 13.16
CA ILE A 126 6.21 -8.43 12.42
C ILE A 126 5.98 -8.79 10.95
N TRP A 127 6.69 -9.78 10.40
CA TRP A 127 6.68 -10.12 8.97
C TRP A 127 5.48 -11.00 8.62
N LEU A 128 4.76 -10.63 7.56
CA LEU A 128 3.50 -11.28 7.16
C LEU A 128 3.67 -12.29 6.02
N GLY A 129 4.76 -12.21 5.24
CA GLY A 129 4.97 -13.07 4.08
C GLY A 129 3.89 -12.93 3.00
N ALA A 130 3.55 -14.02 2.32
CA ALA A 130 2.64 -14.03 1.20
C ALA A 130 1.19 -13.80 1.67
N ALA A 131 0.51 -12.81 1.08
CA ALA A 131 -0.92 -12.62 1.32
C ALA A 131 -1.72 -13.85 0.87
N ASP A 132 -2.71 -14.30 1.63
CA ASP A 132 -3.61 -15.36 1.20
C ASP A 132 -4.72 -14.86 0.25
N ASP A 133 -5.51 -15.78 -0.31
CA ASP A 133 -6.59 -15.43 -1.23
C ASP A 133 -7.80 -14.77 -0.54
N VAL A 134 -7.95 -14.88 0.78
CA VAL A 134 -9.01 -14.20 1.53
C VAL A 134 -8.69 -12.71 1.61
N ILE A 135 -7.47 -12.38 2.06
CA ILE A 135 -6.93 -11.03 2.11
C ILE A 135 -6.95 -10.41 0.71
N LEU A 136 -6.52 -11.16 -0.31
CA LEU A 136 -6.59 -10.69 -1.70
C LEU A 136 -8.02 -10.30 -2.10
N ARG A 137 -9.04 -11.08 -1.73
CA ARG A 137 -10.43 -10.77 -2.08
C ARG A 137 -10.96 -9.56 -1.31
N GLU A 138 -10.66 -9.49 -0.02
CA GLU A 138 -11.12 -8.42 0.87
C GLU A 138 -10.45 -7.07 0.54
N ARG A 139 -9.14 -7.07 0.31
CA ARG A 139 -8.36 -5.85 0.07
C ARG A 139 -8.22 -5.53 -1.40
N GLY A 140 -8.14 -6.54 -2.27
CA GLY A 140 -7.93 -6.36 -3.69
C GLY A 140 -9.09 -5.68 -4.43
N ILE A 141 -10.32 -5.78 -3.90
CA ILE A 141 -11.48 -5.08 -4.45
C ILE A 141 -11.32 -3.55 -4.37
N GLN A 142 -10.57 -3.05 -3.38
CA GLN A 142 -10.34 -1.62 -3.18
C GLN A 142 -9.54 -1.00 -4.33
N PHE A 143 -8.71 -1.79 -5.03
CA PHE A 143 -8.00 -1.34 -6.23
C PHE A 143 -8.91 -1.31 -7.48
N VAL A 144 -10.07 -1.95 -7.42
CA VAL A 144 -11.02 -2.04 -8.54
C VAL A 144 -12.08 -0.96 -8.43
N ASP A 145 -12.63 -0.74 -7.23
CA ASP A 145 -13.63 0.30 -6.95
C ASP A 145 -13.01 1.71 -6.79
N GLY A 146 -11.70 1.78 -6.50
CA GLY A 146 -10.95 3.02 -6.39
C GLY A 146 -10.81 3.56 -4.97
N THR A 147 -11.32 2.85 -3.95
CA THR A 147 -11.14 3.21 -2.52
C THR A 147 -9.68 3.16 -2.08
N ALA A 148 -8.86 2.33 -2.74
CA ALA A 148 -7.41 2.40 -2.66
C ALA A 148 -6.85 2.54 -4.09
N PRO A 149 -6.24 3.68 -4.45
CA PRO A 149 -5.79 3.90 -5.83
C PRO A 149 -4.69 2.91 -6.27
N GLY A 150 -3.86 2.44 -5.34
CA GLY A 150 -2.71 1.58 -5.60
C GLY A 150 -1.87 1.36 -4.34
N PHE A 151 -0.63 0.91 -4.54
CA PHE A 151 0.30 0.64 -3.44
C PHE A 151 1.69 1.21 -3.72
N ALA A 152 2.38 1.65 -2.67
CA ALA A 152 3.79 1.97 -2.66
C ALA A 152 4.55 0.74 -2.18
N ALA A 153 5.39 0.15 -3.03
CA ALA A 153 6.36 -0.86 -2.62
C ALA A 153 7.62 -0.13 -2.13
N ILE A 154 7.79 -0.01 -0.81
CA ILE A 154 8.96 0.65 -0.23
C ILE A 154 10.02 -0.39 0.12
N VAL A 155 11.22 -0.19 -0.43
CA VAL A 155 12.38 -1.04 -0.15
C VAL A 155 13.44 -0.30 0.65
N GLY A 156 13.98 -0.94 1.68
CA GLY A 156 15.06 -0.39 2.50
C GLY A 156 14.61 0.30 3.78
N ALA A 157 15.28 1.40 4.12
CA ALA A 157 15.06 2.14 5.36
C ALA A 157 15.28 3.65 5.18
N ALA A 158 14.43 4.44 5.83
CA ALA A 158 14.56 5.89 5.90
C ALA A 158 15.81 6.28 6.71
N PRO A 159 16.30 7.53 6.61
CA PRO A 159 17.43 7.99 7.41
C PRO A 159 17.20 7.91 8.92
N ASP A 160 15.95 8.06 9.36
CA ASP A 160 15.52 8.05 10.76
C ASP A 160 14.03 7.69 10.88
N VAL A 161 13.58 7.38 12.10
CA VAL A 161 12.21 6.98 12.42
C VAL A 161 11.18 8.07 12.11
N GLU A 162 11.50 9.34 12.37
CA GLU A 162 10.58 10.46 12.12
C GLU A 162 10.27 10.59 10.62
N THR A 163 11.30 10.49 9.78
CA THR A 163 11.18 10.49 8.32
C THR A 163 10.38 9.28 7.82
N ALA A 164 10.63 8.08 8.37
CA ALA A 164 9.87 6.87 8.04
C ALA A 164 8.37 7.05 8.31
N VAL A 165 8.01 7.51 9.52
CA VAL A 165 6.62 7.74 9.92
C VAL A 165 5.98 8.80 9.03
N LYS A 166 6.68 9.90 8.74
CA LYS A 166 6.16 10.98 7.88
C LYS A 166 5.79 10.48 6.48
N ILE A 167 6.70 9.76 5.81
CA ILE A 167 6.47 9.21 4.45
C ILE A 167 5.25 8.29 4.44
N VAL A 168 5.15 7.42 5.45
CA VAL A 168 4.10 6.41 5.52
C VAL A 168 2.74 7.03 5.86
N ARG A 169 2.69 8.01 6.76
CA ARG A 169 1.46 8.75 7.07
C ARG A 169 0.93 9.50 5.85
N GLU A 170 1.80 10.14 5.06
CA GLU A 170 1.38 10.81 3.82
C GLU A 170 0.77 9.82 2.81
N LEU A 171 1.33 8.61 2.70
CA LEU A 171 0.76 7.56 1.84
C LEU A 171 -0.59 7.05 2.37
N GLN A 172 -0.74 6.92 3.70
CA GLN A 172 -1.99 6.52 4.35
C GLN A 172 -3.11 7.56 4.16
N GLU A 173 -2.82 8.84 4.34
CA GLU A 173 -3.77 9.96 4.07
C GLU A 173 -4.27 9.90 2.63
N LYS A 174 -3.38 9.52 1.71
CA LYS A 174 -3.68 9.33 0.28
C LYS A 174 -4.32 7.98 -0.05
N SER A 175 -4.66 7.19 0.97
CA SER A 175 -5.29 5.86 0.86
C SER A 175 -4.46 4.82 0.09
N ILE A 176 -3.15 5.03 -0.02
CA ILE A 176 -2.21 4.15 -0.72
C ILE A 176 -1.71 3.07 0.24
N TYR A 177 -1.77 1.81 -0.18
CA TYR A 177 -1.17 0.71 0.60
C TYR A 177 0.35 0.84 0.62
N VAL A 178 0.98 0.50 1.73
CA VAL A 178 2.44 0.49 1.85
C VAL A 178 2.90 -0.94 2.03
N PHE A 179 3.64 -1.45 1.05
CA PHE A 179 4.21 -2.79 1.06
C PHE A 179 5.71 -2.67 1.30
N MET A 180 6.21 -3.29 2.37
CA MET A 180 7.57 -3.04 2.87
C MET A 180 8.44 -4.29 2.75
N ALA A 181 9.61 -4.14 2.11
CA ALA A 181 10.59 -5.20 1.98
C ALA A 181 12.02 -4.66 2.05
N ALA A 182 13.01 -5.55 2.10
CA ALA A 182 14.43 -5.22 2.15
C ALA A 182 14.88 -4.39 3.36
N HIS A 183 16.19 -4.39 3.60
CA HIS A 183 16.83 -3.66 4.68
C HIS A 183 17.92 -2.72 4.14
N SER A 184 18.16 -1.62 4.82
CA SER A 184 19.28 -0.72 4.56
C SER A 184 19.73 -0.10 5.86
N ARG A 185 20.99 0.37 5.94
CA ARG A 185 21.52 1.05 7.13
C ARG A 185 21.42 0.22 8.43
N GLY A 186 21.34 -1.11 8.33
CA GLY A 186 21.20 -2.02 9.47
C GLY A 186 19.80 -2.11 10.07
N THR A 187 18.76 -1.60 9.40
CA THR A 187 17.35 -1.74 9.80
C THR A 187 16.44 -1.79 8.57
N THR A 188 15.12 -1.82 8.79
CA THR A 188 14.08 -1.80 7.75
C THR A 188 13.08 -0.68 8.05
N LEU A 189 12.34 -0.23 7.03
CA LEU A 189 11.24 0.71 7.25
C LEU A 189 10.21 0.14 8.25
N ALA A 190 9.91 -1.16 8.19
CA ALA A 190 8.96 -1.80 9.08
C ALA A 190 9.41 -1.73 10.55
N GLU A 191 10.68 -2.00 10.85
CA GLU A 191 11.24 -1.87 12.19
C GLU A 191 11.23 -0.41 12.69
N GLN A 192 11.55 0.55 11.81
CA GLN A 192 11.49 1.97 12.14
C GLN A 192 10.06 2.41 12.52
N LEU A 193 9.05 1.92 11.80
CA LEU A 193 7.65 2.22 12.12
C LEU A 193 7.22 1.63 13.46
N VAL A 194 7.66 0.40 13.78
CA VAL A 194 7.39 -0.23 15.08
C VAL A 194 8.07 0.55 16.21
N GLU A 195 9.32 1.00 16.02
CA GLU A 195 10.02 1.88 16.96
C GLU A 195 9.27 3.21 17.14
N GLY A 196 8.69 3.75 16.06
CA GLY A 196 7.85 4.95 16.07
C GLY A 196 6.43 4.75 16.62
N GLY A 197 6.08 3.56 17.11
CA GLY A 197 4.76 3.27 17.69
C GLY A 197 3.62 3.15 16.67
N VAL A 198 3.94 2.93 15.39
CA VAL A 198 2.93 2.78 14.33
C VAL A 198 2.48 1.32 14.21
N GLU A 199 1.17 1.09 14.22
CA GLU A 199 0.59 -0.25 14.06
C GLU A 199 0.69 -0.73 12.60
N LEU A 200 1.28 -1.91 12.41
CA LEU A 200 1.44 -2.56 11.11
C LEU A 200 0.38 -3.63 10.89
N GLY A 201 -0.05 -3.80 9.63
CA GLY A 201 -0.97 -4.85 9.23
C GLY A 201 -1.77 -4.50 7.98
N TRP A 202 -2.57 -5.46 7.53
CA TRP A 202 -3.50 -5.27 6.42
C TRP A 202 -4.60 -4.25 6.73
N ASP A 203 -5.03 -4.16 8.00
CA ASP A 203 -6.07 -3.24 8.44
C ASP A 203 -5.61 -1.77 8.39
N THR A 204 -4.36 -1.51 8.75
CA THR A 204 -3.73 -0.17 8.66
C THR A 204 -3.13 0.11 7.28
N ARG A 205 -3.23 -0.84 6.34
CA ARG A 205 -2.64 -0.80 4.99
C ARG A 205 -1.10 -0.73 4.97
N LEU A 206 -0.44 -1.04 6.10
CA LEU A 206 1.01 -1.06 6.25
C LEU A 206 1.49 -2.51 6.37
N VAL A 207 1.89 -3.10 5.25
CA VAL A 207 2.13 -4.54 5.13
C VAL A 207 3.64 -4.83 5.07
N PRO A 208 4.25 -5.31 6.17
CA PRO A 208 5.64 -5.79 6.17
C PRO A 208 5.73 -7.19 5.55
N PHE A 209 6.36 -7.30 4.38
CA PHE A 209 6.48 -8.56 3.66
C PHE A 209 7.68 -9.40 4.08
N GLY A 210 8.86 -8.80 4.22
CA GLY A 210 10.04 -9.52 4.69
C GLY A 210 11.28 -8.63 4.76
N HIS A 211 12.29 -9.10 5.51
CA HIS A 211 13.54 -8.39 5.73
C HIS A 211 14.43 -8.32 4.47
N GLU A 212 14.36 -9.33 3.60
CA GLU A 212 15.19 -9.44 2.39
C GLU A 212 14.49 -8.82 1.17
N ILE A 213 15.28 -8.46 0.14
CA ILE A 213 14.74 -7.91 -1.11
C ILE A 213 13.84 -8.92 -1.84
N THR A 214 14.10 -10.21 -1.72
CA THR A 214 13.32 -11.28 -2.34
C THR A 214 11.85 -11.26 -1.92
N ALA A 215 11.54 -10.73 -0.73
CA ALA A 215 10.16 -10.58 -0.25
C ALA A 215 9.35 -9.52 -1.03
N ALA A 216 10.01 -8.63 -1.79
CA ALA A 216 9.33 -7.68 -2.68
C ALA A 216 8.48 -8.42 -3.75
N VAL A 217 8.80 -9.67 -4.07
CA VAL A 217 8.02 -10.51 -4.97
C VAL A 217 6.58 -10.69 -4.49
N TYR A 218 6.31 -10.64 -3.17
CA TYR A 218 4.94 -10.74 -2.65
C TYR A 218 4.06 -9.55 -3.07
N ALA A 219 4.64 -8.36 -3.24
CA ALA A 219 3.94 -7.19 -3.80
C ALA A 219 3.56 -7.43 -5.27
N GLY A 220 4.50 -7.93 -6.07
CA GLY A 220 4.25 -8.36 -7.45
C GLY A 220 3.19 -9.47 -7.52
N GLY A 221 3.31 -10.45 -6.63
CA GLY A 221 2.39 -11.58 -6.44
C GLY A 221 0.97 -11.13 -6.08
N PHE A 222 0.82 -10.08 -5.28
CA PHE A 222 -0.47 -9.47 -5.00
C PHE A 222 -1.06 -8.80 -6.26
N ALA A 223 -0.26 -8.02 -6.97
CA ALA A 223 -0.67 -7.30 -8.18
C ALA A 223 -1.10 -8.25 -9.32
N VAL A 224 -0.34 -9.33 -9.57
CA VAL A 224 -0.72 -10.34 -10.58
C VAL A 224 -2.03 -11.03 -10.21
N ARG A 225 -2.25 -11.35 -8.92
CA ARG A 225 -3.47 -12.02 -8.49
C ARG A 225 -4.69 -11.11 -8.57
N ALA A 226 -4.55 -9.81 -8.37
CA ALA A 226 -5.63 -8.86 -8.63
C ALA A 226 -6.08 -8.91 -10.11
N ALA A 227 -5.14 -9.02 -11.05
CA ALA A 227 -5.45 -9.17 -12.47
C ALA A 227 -6.10 -10.52 -12.81
N LEU A 228 -5.66 -11.62 -12.20
CA LEU A 228 -6.27 -12.94 -12.38
C LEU A 228 -7.69 -13.00 -11.81
N THR A 229 -7.91 -12.45 -10.61
CA THR A 229 -9.16 -12.52 -9.87
C THR A 229 -10.22 -11.56 -10.40
N PHE A 230 -9.88 -10.28 -10.50
CA PHE A 230 -10.83 -9.21 -10.85
C PHE A 230 -10.77 -8.84 -12.34
N GLY A 231 -9.58 -8.92 -12.93
CA GLY A 231 -9.38 -8.70 -14.36
C GLY A 231 -9.78 -9.89 -15.24
N ASN A 232 -10.04 -11.06 -14.63
CA ASN A 232 -10.31 -12.33 -15.32
C ASN A 232 -9.25 -12.68 -16.37
N VAL A 233 -8.00 -12.28 -16.12
CA VAL A 233 -6.85 -12.61 -16.97
C VAL A 233 -6.56 -14.10 -16.82
N GLN A 234 -6.28 -14.77 -17.93
CA GLN A 234 -5.97 -16.20 -17.90
C GLN A 234 -4.48 -16.42 -17.55
N PRO A 235 -4.15 -17.45 -16.76
CA PRO A 235 -2.76 -17.82 -16.48
C PRO A 235 -1.96 -18.06 -17.77
N GLY A 236 -0.74 -17.55 -17.83
CA GLY A 236 0.12 -17.58 -19.02
C GLY A 236 -0.14 -16.46 -20.05
N ASP A 237 -1.22 -15.69 -19.92
CA ASP A 237 -1.42 -14.46 -20.70
C ASP A 237 -0.70 -13.27 -20.05
N PHE A 238 0.64 -13.35 -20.04
CA PHE A 238 1.50 -12.34 -19.42
C PHE A 238 1.18 -10.94 -19.94
N ARG A 239 0.92 -10.79 -21.25
CA ARG A 239 0.67 -9.49 -21.87
C ARG A 239 -0.57 -8.82 -21.31
N ARG A 240 -1.69 -9.55 -21.16
CA ARG A 240 -2.89 -8.98 -20.54
C ARG A 240 -2.68 -8.69 -19.06
N ASN A 241 -1.93 -9.52 -18.35
CA ASN A 241 -1.62 -9.26 -16.94
C ASN A 241 -0.81 -7.95 -16.76
N LEU A 242 0.30 -7.79 -17.50
CA LEU A 242 1.13 -6.60 -17.43
C LEU A 242 0.34 -5.34 -17.85
N LEU A 243 -0.50 -5.43 -18.89
CA LEU A 243 -1.37 -4.32 -19.28
C LEU A 243 -2.46 -4.00 -18.24
N TYR A 244 -3.01 -5.01 -17.56
CA TYR A 244 -3.96 -4.79 -16.47
C TYR A 244 -3.27 -4.00 -15.35
N ASN A 245 -2.10 -4.47 -14.89
CA ASN A 245 -1.34 -3.82 -13.82
C ASN A 245 -0.96 -2.38 -14.17
N LYS A 246 -0.43 -2.15 -15.38
CA LYS A 246 -0.11 -0.80 -15.87
C LYS A 246 -1.30 0.16 -15.80
N ASN A 247 -2.52 -0.30 -16.13
CA ASN A 247 -3.68 0.57 -16.31
C ASN A 247 -4.65 0.61 -15.11
N ARG A 248 -4.60 -0.37 -14.21
CA ARG A 248 -5.58 -0.52 -13.11
C ARG A 248 -4.95 -0.47 -11.72
N VAL A 249 -3.70 -0.90 -11.57
CA VAL A 249 -3.02 -0.94 -10.27
C VAL A 249 -1.99 0.18 -10.25
N PHE A 250 -2.29 1.30 -9.59
CA PHE A 250 -1.38 2.46 -9.55
C PHE A 250 -0.24 2.25 -8.55
N ALA A 251 0.58 1.24 -8.78
CA ALA A 251 1.73 0.93 -7.95
C ALA A 251 3.02 1.59 -8.42
N PHE A 252 3.89 1.90 -7.46
CA PHE A 252 5.22 2.47 -7.66
C PHE A 252 6.17 1.98 -6.57
N VAL A 253 7.47 2.01 -6.84
CA VAL A 253 8.52 1.60 -5.92
C VAL A 253 9.18 2.84 -5.33
N ILE A 254 9.37 2.86 -4.01
CA ILE A 254 10.22 3.86 -3.33
C ILE A 254 11.43 3.12 -2.76
N ALA A 255 12.63 3.46 -3.22
CA ALA A 255 13.87 2.90 -2.70
C ALA A 255 14.51 3.89 -1.72
N LEU A 256 14.67 3.46 -0.47
CA LEU A 256 15.26 4.26 0.61
C LEU A 256 16.59 3.64 1.05
N GLY A 257 17.68 4.35 0.78
CA GLY A 257 19.04 3.93 1.12
C GLY A 257 19.83 3.37 -0.06
N GLU A 258 20.92 2.66 0.26
CA GLU A 258 21.86 2.15 -0.74
C GLU A 258 21.23 1.06 -1.62
N VAL A 259 21.28 1.27 -2.94
CA VAL A 259 20.69 0.38 -3.94
C VAL A 259 21.74 -0.59 -4.47
N THR A 260 21.57 -1.87 -4.17
CA THR A 260 22.46 -2.96 -4.63
C THR A 260 22.09 -3.44 -6.03
N ASP A 261 22.95 -4.27 -6.64
CA ASP A 261 22.68 -4.89 -7.95
C ASP A 261 21.37 -5.72 -7.93
N GLU A 262 21.09 -6.42 -6.83
CA GLU A 262 19.86 -7.17 -6.60
C GLU A 262 18.61 -6.27 -6.61
N TRP A 263 18.70 -5.08 -6.00
CA TRP A 263 17.61 -4.11 -6.00
C TRP A 263 17.36 -3.57 -7.41
N TYR A 264 18.42 -3.29 -8.18
CA TYR A 264 18.27 -2.90 -9.59
C TYR A 264 17.57 -3.99 -10.41
N ALA A 265 17.90 -5.26 -10.17
CA ALA A 265 17.29 -6.39 -10.86
C ALA A 265 15.79 -6.52 -10.52
N THR A 266 15.45 -6.39 -9.24
CA THR A 266 14.07 -6.42 -8.75
C THR A 266 13.25 -5.25 -9.29
N ALA A 267 13.82 -4.04 -9.29
CA ALA A 267 13.22 -2.84 -9.85
C ALA A 267 12.99 -2.97 -11.37
N ALA A 268 13.92 -3.60 -12.10
CA ALA A 268 13.70 -3.91 -13.51
C ALA A 268 12.49 -4.85 -13.72
N GLY A 269 12.27 -5.79 -12.81
CA GLY A 269 11.06 -6.60 -12.73
C GLY A 269 9.80 -5.74 -12.54
N ALA A 270 9.81 -4.82 -11.57
CA ALA A 270 8.71 -3.89 -11.32
C ALA A 270 8.38 -3.01 -12.54
N ILE A 271 9.40 -2.58 -13.29
CA ILE A 271 9.21 -1.79 -14.51
C ILE A 271 8.38 -2.56 -15.56
N ASN A 272 8.50 -3.89 -15.66
CA ASN A 272 7.67 -4.68 -16.59
C ASN A 272 6.17 -4.50 -16.34
N PHE A 273 5.76 -4.33 -15.07
CA PHE A 273 4.37 -4.08 -14.69
C PHE A 273 3.92 -2.63 -14.95
N GLY A 274 4.85 -1.77 -15.40
CA GLY A 274 4.64 -0.34 -15.53
C GLY A 274 4.74 0.41 -14.21
N PHE A 275 5.41 -0.18 -13.20
CA PHE A 275 5.63 0.45 -11.90
C PHE A 275 6.96 1.20 -11.91
N PRO A 276 6.96 2.53 -11.80
CA PRO A 276 8.19 3.32 -11.77
C PRO A 276 8.89 3.18 -10.42
N THR A 277 10.21 3.41 -10.41
CA THR A 277 11.03 3.42 -9.20
C THR A 277 11.53 4.84 -8.89
N ILE A 278 11.35 5.26 -7.64
CA ILE A 278 11.77 6.54 -7.12
C ILE A 278 12.77 6.29 -6.00
N ALA A 279 13.98 6.82 -6.12
CA ALA A 279 15.05 6.62 -5.14
C ALA A 279 15.44 7.93 -4.44
N ASP A 280 15.72 7.85 -3.14
CA ASP A 280 16.29 8.95 -2.37
C ASP A 280 17.78 9.18 -2.67
N THR A 281 18.48 8.12 -3.08
CA THR A 281 19.91 8.16 -3.40
C THR A 281 20.20 8.65 -4.82
N ASP A 282 21.41 9.17 -5.01
CA ASP A 282 21.92 9.66 -6.29
C ASP A 282 22.40 8.49 -7.20
N ILE A 283 21.43 7.68 -7.61
CA ILE A 283 21.60 6.64 -8.63
C ILE A 283 21.34 7.19 -10.03
N PRO A 284 21.73 6.50 -11.12
CA PRO A 284 21.35 6.90 -12.47
C PRO A 284 19.82 6.92 -12.68
N GLN A 285 19.36 7.47 -13.80
CA GLN A 285 17.92 7.60 -14.11
C GLN A 285 17.57 6.93 -15.44
N ILE A 286 16.30 6.53 -15.58
CA ILE A 286 15.70 6.07 -16.83
C ILE A 286 14.46 6.93 -17.08
N LEU A 287 14.70 8.07 -17.71
CA LEU A 287 13.69 9.07 -18.05
C LEU A 287 12.82 8.78 -19.28
N PRO A 288 13.24 7.96 -20.28
CA PRO A 288 12.36 7.61 -21.38
C PRO A 288 11.04 7.03 -20.90
N THR A 289 9.97 7.21 -21.67
CA THR A 289 8.65 6.65 -21.36
C THR A 289 8.39 5.39 -22.20
N GLY A 290 7.30 4.68 -21.92
CA GLY A 290 6.78 3.63 -22.81
C GLY A 290 6.24 2.42 -22.06
N VAL A 291 7.05 1.85 -21.17
CA VAL A 291 6.61 0.77 -20.27
C VAL A 291 5.85 1.36 -19.09
N CYS A 292 6.49 2.22 -18.28
CA CYS A 292 5.79 3.09 -17.34
C CYS A 292 5.02 4.20 -18.08
N THR A 293 4.09 4.85 -17.37
CA THR A 293 3.31 5.98 -17.89
C THR A 293 4.22 7.16 -18.25
N TYR A 294 5.10 7.53 -17.32
CA TYR A 294 6.13 8.56 -17.50
C TYR A 294 7.51 7.91 -17.35
N GLU A 295 8.38 8.45 -16.49
CA GLU A 295 9.73 7.96 -16.27
C GLU A 295 9.74 6.57 -15.60
N HIS A 296 10.73 5.73 -15.94
CA HIS A 296 10.88 4.42 -15.30
C HIS A 296 11.65 4.50 -13.98
N VAL A 297 12.70 5.33 -13.93
CA VAL A 297 13.54 5.51 -12.74
C VAL A 297 13.85 7.00 -12.55
N VAL A 298 13.48 7.53 -11.39
CA VAL A 298 13.80 8.89 -10.93
C VAL A 298 14.60 8.78 -9.63
N SER A 299 15.65 9.59 -9.48
CA SER A 299 16.59 9.47 -8.38
C SER A 299 16.90 10.82 -7.74
N ASN A 300 17.62 10.79 -6.61
CA ASN A 300 18.01 11.97 -5.84
C ASN A 300 16.79 12.83 -5.45
N VAL A 301 15.71 12.18 -5.04
CA VAL A 301 14.47 12.85 -4.63
C VAL A 301 14.49 13.07 -3.11
N PRO A 302 14.31 14.32 -2.63
CA PRO A 302 14.21 14.61 -1.20
C PRO A 302 13.07 13.83 -0.51
N HIS A 303 13.28 13.40 0.73
CA HIS A 303 12.31 12.59 1.49
C HIS A 303 10.97 13.29 1.73
N ASP A 304 10.95 14.62 1.82
CA ASP A 304 9.74 15.44 1.97
C ASP A 304 8.94 15.61 0.67
N GLU A 305 9.54 15.31 -0.49
CA GLU A 305 8.87 15.40 -1.79
C GLU A 305 8.67 14.00 -2.43
N ILE A 306 9.24 12.94 -1.83
CA ILE A 306 9.35 11.62 -2.48
C ILE A 306 8.00 10.99 -2.80
N VAL A 307 7.02 11.14 -1.90
CA VAL A 307 5.67 10.60 -2.08
C VAL A 307 4.96 11.34 -3.21
N GLN A 308 4.96 12.68 -3.18
CA GLN A 308 4.39 13.48 -4.26
C GLN A 308 5.03 13.15 -5.60
N ARG A 309 6.36 13.08 -5.65
CA ARG A 309 7.08 12.76 -6.89
C ARG A 309 6.71 11.37 -7.41
N ALA A 310 6.56 10.38 -6.53
CA ALA A 310 6.16 9.03 -6.92
C ALA A 310 4.75 8.99 -7.52
N ILE A 311 3.80 9.73 -6.94
CA ILE A 311 2.43 9.87 -7.43
C ILE A 311 2.41 10.51 -8.83
N GLU A 312 3.19 11.59 -9.02
CA GLU A 312 3.33 12.28 -10.31
C GLU A 312 3.88 11.37 -11.40
N VAL A 313 5.00 10.69 -11.12
CA VAL A 313 5.68 9.80 -12.07
C VAL A 313 4.81 8.58 -12.40
N ARG A 314 4.03 8.09 -11.44
CA ARG A 314 3.05 7.02 -11.70
C ARG A 314 1.87 7.49 -12.55
N GLY A 315 1.59 8.80 -12.55
CA GLY A 315 0.43 9.41 -13.17
C GLY A 315 -0.87 9.20 -12.37
N LEU A 316 -0.75 9.01 -11.06
CA LEU A 316 -1.89 8.87 -10.18
C LEU A 316 -2.50 10.26 -9.92
N LYS A 317 -3.79 10.42 -10.25
CA LYS A 317 -4.55 11.63 -9.93
C LYS A 317 -5.29 11.41 -8.63
N ILE A 318 -4.71 11.91 -7.54
CA ILE A 318 -5.36 11.85 -6.24
C ILE A 318 -6.38 12.99 -6.18
N LYS A 319 -7.64 12.64 -5.93
CA LYS A 319 -8.61 13.61 -5.44
C LYS A 319 -8.30 13.79 -3.96
N ILE A 320 -7.61 14.86 -3.61
CA ILE A 320 -7.44 15.24 -2.21
C ILE A 320 -8.72 15.99 -1.84
N SER A 321 -9.64 15.32 -1.14
CA SER A 321 -10.64 16.02 -0.34
C SER A 321 -9.94 16.41 0.96
N GLU A 322 -9.40 17.64 1.03
CA GLU A 322 -8.85 18.17 2.27
C GLU A 322 -9.99 18.33 3.28
N VAL A 323 -9.95 17.52 4.33
CA VAL A 323 -10.85 17.65 5.49
C VAL A 323 -10.16 18.53 6.52
N PRO A 324 -10.78 19.63 6.99
CA PRO A 324 -10.09 20.62 7.83
C PRO A 324 -10.01 20.16 9.29
N VAL A 325 -9.17 19.17 9.55
CA VAL A 325 -8.92 18.61 10.89
C VAL A 325 -7.42 18.60 11.22
N PRO A 326 -7.04 18.67 12.52
CA PRO A 326 -5.64 18.77 12.94
C PRO A 326 -4.95 17.41 13.07
N VAL A 327 -5.60 16.33 12.62
CA VAL A 327 -5.10 14.95 12.66
C VAL A 327 -5.09 14.38 11.24
N PRO A 328 -4.23 13.39 10.95
CA PRO A 328 -4.33 12.64 9.71
C PRO A 328 -5.74 12.09 9.50
N TYR A 329 -6.25 12.23 8.28
CA TYR A 329 -7.59 11.81 7.90
C TYR A 329 -7.53 10.94 6.64
N GLY A 330 -8.19 9.79 6.67
CA GLY A 330 -8.39 8.91 5.52
C GLY A 330 -8.78 7.47 5.87
N PRO A 331 -9.24 6.70 4.86
CA PRO A 331 -9.61 5.28 4.95
C PRO A 331 -8.59 4.31 5.56
N ALA A 332 -7.35 4.72 5.81
CA ALA A 332 -6.33 3.90 6.46
C ALA A 332 -6.45 3.91 8.00
N PHE A 333 -7.10 4.93 8.57
CA PHE A 333 -7.29 5.08 10.02
C PHE A 333 -8.59 4.42 10.52
N GLU A 334 -9.47 3.98 9.61
CA GLU A 334 -10.78 3.37 9.94
C GLU A 334 -10.67 2.19 10.92
N GLY A 335 -9.59 1.42 10.81
CA GLY A 335 -9.34 0.24 11.64
C GLY A 335 -8.75 0.54 13.03
N GLU A 336 -8.39 1.79 13.33
CA GLU A 336 -7.74 2.14 14.59
C GLU A 336 -8.66 1.87 15.78
N ARG A 337 -8.08 1.34 16.86
CA ARG A 337 -8.81 1.04 18.09
C ARG A 337 -8.33 1.95 19.21
N VAL A 338 -9.21 2.80 19.73
CA VAL A 338 -8.95 3.56 20.95
C VAL A 338 -9.26 2.68 22.18
N ARG A 339 -8.22 2.12 22.78
CA ARG A 339 -8.33 1.32 24.00
C ARG A 339 -8.50 2.22 25.22
N LYS A 340 -8.85 1.62 26.37
CA LYS A 340 -9.21 2.40 27.58
C LYS A 340 -8.01 3.19 28.13
N GLU A 341 -6.82 2.61 28.02
CA GLU A 341 -5.54 3.19 28.41
C GLU A 341 -5.19 4.45 27.60
N ASP A 342 -5.54 4.46 26.31
CA ASP A 342 -5.23 5.53 25.35
C ASP A 342 -6.40 6.51 25.16
N MET A 343 -7.53 6.27 25.83
CA MET A 343 -8.74 7.06 25.74
C MET A 343 -8.63 8.36 26.53
N PHE A 344 -8.96 9.48 25.90
CA PHE A 344 -9.16 10.77 26.55
C PHE A 344 -10.58 10.89 27.10
N CYS A 345 -11.60 10.69 26.27
CA CYS A 345 -13.00 10.66 26.69
C CYS A 345 -13.83 9.69 25.84
N GLU A 346 -15.01 9.33 26.33
CA GLU A 346 -15.98 8.52 25.59
C GLU A 346 -17.38 9.13 25.59
N MET A 347 -18.14 8.84 24.54
CA MET A 347 -19.52 9.25 24.37
C MET A 347 -20.35 8.05 23.93
N GLY A 348 -21.47 7.80 24.59
CA GLY A 348 -22.32 6.66 24.33
C GLY A 348 -21.86 5.37 25.02
N GLY A 349 -22.23 4.23 24.45
CA GLY A 349 -21.94 2.92 25.03
C GLY A 349 -22.60 2.71 26.39
N ARG A 350 -21.82 2.35 27.42
CA ARG A 350 -22.32 2.20 28.81
C ARG A 350 -22.05 3.44 29.68
N GLY A 351 -21.29 4.41 29.18
CA GLY A 351 -20.75 5.53 29.97
C GLY A 351 -21.63 6.79 29.95
N SER A 352 -22.33 7.04 28.84
CA SER A 352 -23.26 8.17 28.66
C SER A 352 -24.31 7.85 27.60
N ASP A 353 -25.33 8.71 27.48
CA ASP A 353 -26.29 8.67 26.38
C ASP A 353 -25.67 9.31 25.13
N ALA A 354 -25.76 8.65 23.98
CA ALA A 354 -25.38 9.26 22.71
C ALA A 354 -26.33 8.88 21.59
N PHE A 355 -26.51 9.80 20.64
CA PHE A 355 -27.20 9.49 19.40
C PHE A 355 -26.58 10.22 18.21
N GLU A 356 -26.73 9.63 17.03
CA GLU A 356 -26.54 10.28 15.75
C GLU A 356 -27.86 10.29 14.98
N PHE A 357 -28.15 11.39 14.30
CA PHE A 357 -29.38 11.58 13.56
C PHE A 357 -29.15 12.49 12.36
N LEU A 358 -29.54 12.02 11.17
CA LEU A 358 -29.52 12.81 9.95
C LEU A 358 -30.94 13.04 9.45
N THR A 359 -31.28 14.29 9.12
CA THR A 359 -32.60 14.67 8.60
C THR A 359 -32.49 15.62 7.42
N THR A 360 -33.41 15.47 6.47
CA THR A 360 -33.56 16.41 5.35
C THR A 360 -34.35 17.63 5.79
N ARG A 361 -33.90 18.82 5.37
CA ARG A 361 -34.59 20.08 5.55
C ARG A 361 -34.78 20.81 4.21
N PRO A 362 -35.74 21.75 4.13
CA PRO A 362 -35.83 22.69 3.02
C PRO A 362 -34.52 23.49 2.84
N LEU A 363 -34.17 23.82 1.59
CA LEU A 363 -32.93 24.55 1.23
C LEU A 363 -32.77 25.91 1.92
N ASP A 364 -33.88 26.56 2.30
CA ASP A 364 -33.93 27.85 2.99
C ASP A 364 -33.84 27.72 4.52
N ALA A 365 -33.99 26.51 5.05
CA ALA A 365 -33.85 26.22 6.48
C ALA A 365 -32.43 25.81 6.89
N VAL A 366 -31.55 25.51 5.93
CA VAL A 366 -30.15 25.09 6.18
C VAL A 366 -29.16 26.16 5.72
N GLU A 367 -28.26 26.52 6.63
CA GLU A 367 -27.07 27.32 6.36
C GLU A 367 -25.89 26.37 6.12
N ASP A 368 -25.33 26.38 4.90
CA ASP A 368 -24.24 25.49 4.49
C ASP A 368 -22.98 25.76 5.33
N GLY A 369 -22.34 24.69 5.80
CA GLY A 369 -21.13 24.77 6.63
C GLY A 369 -21.36 25.26 8.06
N LYS A 370 -22.62 25.43 8.50
CA LYS A 370 -22.91 25.85 9.87
C LYS A 370 -22.70 24.71 10.87
N ILE A 371 -21.70 24.86 11.74
CA ILE A 371 -21.39 23.91 12.81
C ILE A 371 -21.54 24.60 14.16
N GLU A 372 -22.35 24.03 15.05
CA GLU A 372 -22.54 24.50 16.42
C GLU A 372 -22.27 23.39 17.43
N VAL A 373 -21.43 23.66 18.43
CA VAL A 373 -21.21 22.77 19.58
C VAL A 373 -22.00 23.33 20.76
N ILE A 374 -23.04 22.61 21.18
CA ILE A 374 -23.91 23.02 22.30
C ILE A 374 -23.56 22.17 23.52
N GLY A 375 -22.71 22.73 24.39
CA GLY A 375 -22.19 22.03 25.57
C GLY A 375 -20.71 22.31 25.76
N PRO A 376 -20.03 21.55 26.65
CA PRO A 376 -18.59 21.66 26.82
C PRO A 376 -17.86 21.18 25.56
N GLU A 377 -16.86 21.94 25.13
CA GLU A 377 -15.91 21.48 24.12
C GLU A 377 -14.88 20.51 24.75
N ILE A 378 -14.13 19.76 23.94
CA ILE A 378 -13.17 18.75 24.42
C ILE A 378 -12.16 19.32 25.42
N ASP A 379 -11.73 20.57 25.25
CA ASP A 379 -10.76 21.25 26.11
C ASP A 379 -11.30 21.46 27.55
N GLU A 380 -12.61 21.38 27.72
CA GLU A 380 -13.32 21.51 29.00
C GLU A 380 -13.63 20.14 29.65
N VAL A 381 -13.38 19.04 28.92
CA VAL A 381 -13.61 17.67 29.37
C VAL A 381 -12.38 17.16 30.12
N LYS A 382 -12.61 16.48 31.24
CA LYS A 382 -11.51 15.80 31.97
C LYS A 382 -11.17 14.47 31.31
N GLU A 383 -9.88 14.16 31.25
CA GLU A 383 -9.39 12.85 30.83
C GLU A 383 -10.08 11.71 31.63
N GLY A 384 -10.46 10.65 30.93
CA GLY A 384 -11.27 9.54 31.42
C GLY A 384 -12.76 9.85 31.56
N GLY A 385 -13.22 11.03 31.13
CA GLY A 385 -14.61 11.47 31.23
C GLY A 385 -15.56 10.77 30.24
N ALA A 386 -16.82 10.65 30.63
CA ALA A 386 -17.92 10.25 29.75
C ALA A 386 -18.81 11.48 29.48
N VAL A 387 -19.07 11.77 28.20
CA VAL A 387 -19.81 12.97 27.76
C VAL A 387 -21.06 12.54 26.99
N PRO A 388 -22.27 13.02 27.34
CA PRO A 388 -23.42 12.81 26.49
C PRO A 388 -23.26 13.55 25.15
N MET A 389 -23.59 12.90 24.02
CA MET A 389 -23.36 13.47 22.69
C MET A 389 -24.57 13.29 21.78
N GLY A 390 -24.97 14.36 21.10
CA GLY A 390 -25.96 14.32 20.02
C GLY A 390 -25.33 14.83 18.73
N VAL A 391 -25.11 13.94 17.77
CA VAL A 391 -24.67 14.31 16.41
C VAL A 391 -25.91 14.55 15.57
N TRP A 392 -26.30 15.82 15.44
CA TRP A 392 -27.49 16.22 14.68
C TRP A 392 -27.07 16.84 13.35
N VAL A 393 -27.41 16.16 12.25
CA VAL A 393 -27.04 16.57 10.89
C VAL A 393 -28.29 16.97 10.11
N GLU A 394 -28.35 18.23 9.68
CA GLU A 394 -29.40 18.69 8.77
C GLU A 394 -28.81 18.87 7.37
N VAL A 395 -29.34 18.14 6.39
CA VAL A 395 -28.91 18.23 4.99
C VAL A 395 -30.02 18.82 4.12
N ALA A 396 -29.65 19.53 3.07
CA ALA A 396 -30.60 19.98 2.06
C ALA A 396 -30.05 19.76 0.65
N GLY A 397 -30.91 19.29 -0.25
CA GLY A 397 -30.54 19.19 -1.66
C GLY A 397 -31.72 18.93 -2.58
N ARG A 398 -31.64 19.40 -3.83
CA ARG A 398 -32.74 19.29 -4.80
C ARG A 398 -33.10 17.86 -5.16
N LYS A 399 -32.13 16.95 -5.08
CA LYS A 399 -32.30 15.52 -5.33
C LYS A 399 -32.36 14.69 -4.05
N MET A 400 -32.25 15.33 -2.88
CA MET A 400 -32.35 14.66 -1.59
C MET A 400 -33.79 14.17 -1.36
N GLN A 401 -33.92 12.98 -0.79
CA GLN A 401 -35.19 12.35 -0.47
C GLN A 401 -35.12 11.77 0.95
N PRO A 402 -36.22 11.78 1.72
CA PRO A 402 -36.24 11.18 3.05
C PRO A 402 -35.77 9.72 3.10
N ASP A 403 -36.02 8.96 2.03
CA ASP A 403 -35.60 7.56 1.92
C ASP A 403 -34.06 7.40 1.86
N PHE A 404 -33.31 8.45 1.54
CA PHE A 404 -31.84 8.43 1.57
C PHE A 404 -31.26 8.69 2.95
N GLU A 405 -32.03 9.27 3.89
CA GLU A 405 -31.53 9.63 5.23
C GLU A 405 -30.84 8.47 5.94
N PRO A 406 -31.41 7.23 6.00
CA PRO A 406 -30.75 6.12 6.70
C PRO A 406 -29.47 5.64 6.01
N VAL A 407 -29.33 5.84 4.69
CA VAL A 407 -28.14 5.43 3.92
C VAL A 407 -26.99 6.39 4.21
N ILE A 408 -27.30 7.67 4.29
CA ILE A 408 -26.33 8.75 4.52
C ILE A 408 -25.96 8.81 6.01
N GLU A 409 -26.92 8.65 6.92
CA GLU A 409 -26.67 8.56 8.37
C GLU A 409 -25.63 7.47 8.69
N ARG A 410 -25.73 6.32 8.00
CA ARG A 410 -24.78 5.21 8.18
C ARG A 410 -23.33 5.58 7.84
N GLN A 411 -23.10 6.60 7.01
CA GLN A 411 -21.75 7.03 6.65
C GLN A 411 -21.06 7.80 7.78
N ILE A 412 -21.80 8.33 8.76
CA ILE A 412 -21.21 8.99 9.94
C ILE A 412 -20.20 8.05 10.61
N HIS A 413 -20.53 6.75 10.69
CA HIS A 413 -19.63 5.74 11.19
C HIS A 413 -18.29 5.69 10.42
N LEU A 414 -18.35 5.65 9.09
CA LEU A 414 -17.15 5.59 8.28
C LEU A 414 -16.33 6.88 8.43
N PHE A 415 -16.98 8.03 8.26
CA PHE A 415 -16.32 9.33 8.25
C PHE A 415 -15.64 9.67 9.57
N PHE A 416 -16.23 9.29 10.71
CA PHE A 416 -15.56 9.46 11.99
C PHE A 416 -14.36 8.54 12.17
N ASN A 417 -14.46 7.26 11.77
CA ASN A 417 -13.34 6.34 11.90
C ASN A 417 -12.17 6.66 10.94
N GLU A 418 -12.40 7.38 9.84
CA GLU A 418 -11.33 7.86 8.96
C GLU A 418 -10.40 8.90 9.63
N ALA A 419 -10.77 9.50 10.77
CA ALA A 419 -9.91 10.43 11.48
C ALA A 419 -9.03 9.71 12.51
N HIS A 420 -7.71 9.90 12.42
CA HIS A 420 -6.78 9.37 13.42
C HIS A 420 -7.14 9.82 14.84
N GLY A 421 -7.20 8.85 15.76
CA GLY A 421 -7.54 9.12 17.16
C GLY A 421 -9.04 9.21 17.47
N ILE A 422 -9.93 8.97 16.50
CA ILE A 422 -11.37 8.78 16.72
C ILE A 422 -11.71 7.31 16.51
N PHE A 423 -12.53 6.75 17.38
CA PHE A 423 -13.17 5.46 17.18
C PHE A 423 -14.68 5.64 17.29
N HIS A 424 -15.44 5.17 16.30
CA HIS A 424 -16.89 5.17 16.30
C HIS A 424 -17.44 3.75 16.07
N MET A 425 -18.43 3.34 16.85
CA MET A 425 -19.12 2.05 16.68
C MET A 425 -20.61 2.20 16.98
N GLY A 426 -21.43 1.38 16.35
CA GLY A 426 -22.88 1.45 16.50
C GLY A 426 -23.51 2.39 15.49
N GLN A 427 -24.77 2.74 15.74
CA GLN A 427 -25.58 3.59 14.88
C GLN A 427 -26.72 4.22 15.68
N ARG A 428 -27.34 5.29 15.19
CA ARG A 428 -28.53 5.91 15.81
C ARG A 428 -28.30 6.22 17.30
N ASP A 429 -29.20 5.78 18.18
CA ASP A 429 -29.21 5.99 19.63
C ASP A 429 -28.38 4.95 20.42
N ILE A 430 -27.60 4.12 19.73
CA ILE A 430 -26.67 3.15 20.32
C ILE A 430 -25.24 3.37 19.84
N CYS A 431 -24.93 4.57 19.33
CA CYS A 431 -23.58 4.92 18.92
C CYS A 431 -22.64 5.01 20.12
N TRP A 432 -21.35 4.79 19.85
CA TRP A 432 -20.28 4.81 20.83
C TRP A 432 -19.03 5.38 20.21
N ILE A 433 -18.59 6.53 20.73
CA ILE A 433 -17.47 7.31 20.22
C ILE A 433 -16.39 7.38 21.29
N ARG A 434 -15.13 7.29 20.88
CA ARG A 434 -13.96 7.53 21.72
C ARG A 434 -13.00 8.48 21.03
N TYR A 435 -12.42 9.35 21.84
CA TYR A 435 -11.29 10.19 21.47
C TYR A 435 -10.03 9.65 22.14
N SER A 436 -8.94 9.52 21.40
CA SER A 436 -7.63 9.19 21.96
C SER A 436 -6.97 10.41 22.60
N LYS A 437 -6.02 10.16 23.50
CA LYS A 437 -5.18 11.21 24.10
C LYS A 437 -4.34 11.90 23.05
N ASP A 438 -3.84 11.16 22.06
CA ASP A 438 -3.03 11.70 20.97
C ASP A 438 -3.84 12.64 20.07
N GLY A 439 -5.08 12.27 19.73
CA GLY A 439 -5.99 13.13 18.96
C GLY A 439 -6.31 14.42 19.71
N ALA A 440 -6.64 14.32 21.01
CA ALA A 440 -6.87 15.50 21.85
C ALA A 440 -5.62 16.38 21.95
N ALA A 441 -4.42 15.79 22.12
CA ALA A 441 -3.16 16.51 22.19
C ALA A 441 -2.78 17.20 20.86
N ALA A 442 -3.17 16.62 19.72
CA ALA A 442 -3.04 17.22 18.39
C ALA A 442 -4.03 18.38 18.17
N GLY A 443 -4.98 18.58 19.07
CA GLY A 443 -5.97 19.67 19.01
C GLY A 443 -7.30 19.27 18.38
N LEU A 444 -7.60 17.98 18.26
CA LEU A 444 -8.87 17.49 17.72
C LEU A 444 -10.04 17.80 18.67
N LYS A 445 -11.00 18.61 18.21
CA LYS A 445 -12.20 19.07 18.92
C LYS A 445 -13.48 18.35 18.49
N PHE A 446 -14.57 18.55 19.22
CA PHE A 446 -15.90 18.11 18.79
C PHE A 446 -16.38 18.90 17.56
N HIS A 447 -16.00 20.18 17.44
CA HIS A 447 -16.27 20.97 16.23
C HIS A 447 -15.79 20.28 14.95
N HIS A 448 -14.62 19.63 15.00
CA HIS A 448 -14.04 18.92 13.86
C HIS A 448 -14.86 17.71 13.38
N LEU A 449 -15.75 17.15 14.22
CA LEU A 449 -16.72 16.15 13.74
C LEU A 449 -17.68 16.75 12.71
N GLY A 450 -18.11 17.99 12.93
CA GLY A 450 -18.93 18.74 11.98
C GLY A 450 -18.16 19.02 10.69
N ASP A 451 -16.90 19.42 10.79
CA ASP A 451 -16.01 19.67 9.64
C ASP A 451 -15.84 18.41 8.78
N ILE A 452 -15.63 17.26 9.42
CA ILE A 452 -15.55 15.95 8.76
C ILE A 452 -16.83 15.67 7.98
N LEU A 453 -17.98 15.74 8.64
CA LEU A 453 -19.26 15.42 8.02
C LEU A 453 -19.58 16.36 6.85
N HIS A 454 -19.35 17.66 7.03
CA HIS A 454 -19.56 18.66 5.98
C HIS A 454 -18.70 18.35 4.75
N ALA A 455 -17.38 18.21 4.93
CA ALA A 455 -16.46 17.94 3.83
C ALA A 455 -16.80 16.64 3.09
N LYS A 456 -17.08 15.56 3.83
CA LYS A 456 -17.30 14.22 3.27
C LYS A 456 -18.67 14.05 2.61
N PHE A 457 -19.73 14.62 3.18
CA PHE A 457 -21.04 14.60 2.52
C PHE A 457 -21.02 15.39 1.21
N HIS A 458 -20.33 16.53 1.16
CA HIS A 458 -20.15 17.28 -0.08
C HIS A 458 -19.28 16.53 -1.09
N ASP A 459 -18.20 15.88 -0.68
CA ASP A 459 -17.34 15.12 -1.61
C ASP A 459 -18.05 13.90 -2.22
N GLU A 460 -18.66 13.06 -1.38
CA GLU A 460 -19.21 11.77 -1.81
C GLU A 460 -20.66 11.88 -2.33
N TYR A 461 -21.44 12.83 -1.81
CA TYR A 461 -22.86 12.96 -2.08
C TYR A 461 -23.24 14.31 -2.73
N SER A 462 -22.30 15.05 -3.31
CA SER A 462 -22.53 16.31 -4.06
C SER A 462 -23.65 16.27 -5.10
N ALA A 463 -23.98 15.10 -5.63
CA ALA A 463 -25.07 14.94 -6.58
C ALA A 463 -26.47 15.06 -5.93
N ILE A 464 -26.55 14.87 -4.61
CA ILE A 464 -27.79 14.71 -3.82
C ILE A 464 -27.87 15.78 -2.72
N ILE A 465 -26.77 16.06 -2.01
CA ILE A 465 -26.65 17.06 -0.95
C ILE A 465 -26.06 18.34 -1.56
N ASP A 466 -26.77 19.45 -1.39
CA ASP A 466 -26.35 20.79 -1.80
C ASP A 466 -25.83 21.63 -0.62
N LYS A 467 -26.26 21.33 0.62
CA LYS A 467 -25.92 22.03 1.87
C LYS A 467 -25.94 21.09 3.07
#